data_AF-A0A7D6F3T0-F1
#
_entry.id   AF-A0A7D6F3T0-F1
#
_cell.length_a   1.000
_cell.length_b   1.000
_cell.length_c   1.000
_cell.angle_alpha   90.00
_cell.angle_beta   90.00
_cell.angle_gamma   90.00
#
_symmetry.space_group_name_H-M   'P 1'
#
loop_
_entity.id
_entity.type
_entity.pdbx_description
1 polymer ?
#
loop_
_entity_poly.entity_id
_entity_poly.type
_entity_poly.pdbx_seq_one_letter_code
_entity_poly.pdbx_strand_id
1 'polypeptide(L)'
;MTPTTTAAPLPSLASAFGQPNYQLRVTYRGASDLHMEVWQRPTVATPHLVKPLRLGGLGGRPLALIEERVLRQLARSRVKLGKLPLHEPQVYSLTEEVALRLGLMFRVLAPMRSRDKMMACVMGIEEMGREEAAYWLGMALHRPNPRRVLAALRLLLQE
;
A
#
# COMPACT_ATOMS: atom_id res chain seq x y z
N MET A 1 -42.16 -10.24 7.99
CA MET A 1 -41.92 -9.64 6.66
C MET A 1 -40.61 -8.88 6.73
N THR A 2 -39.79 -9.04 5.69
CA THR A 2 -38.31 -8.92 5.59
C THR A 2 -37.68 -7.58 6.04
N PRO A 3 -36.50 -7.58 6.67
CA PRO A 3 -35.69 -6.37 6.86
C PRO A 3 -34.95 -5.98 5.57
N THR A 4 -34.94 -4.68 5.30
CA THR A 4 -34.28 -4.01 4.18
C THR A 4 -32.75 -4.18 4.25
N THR A 5 -32.19 -4.97 3.33
CA THR A 5 -30.75 -5.08 3.12
C THR A 5 -30.23 -3.84 2.39
N THR A 6 -29.48 -3.00 3.11
CA THR A 6 -28.62 -1.96 2.54
C THR A 6 -27.62 -2.60 1.60
N ALA A 7 -27.81 -2.41 0.30
CA ALA A 7 -26.91 -2.88 -0.74
C ALA A 7 -25.58 -2.12 -0.65
N ALA A 8 -24.50 -2.86 -0.36
CA ALA A 8 -23.14 -2.38 -0.51
C ALA A 8 -22.88 -1.95 -1.97
N PRO A 9 -22.08 -0.91 -2.24
CA PRO A 9 -21.79 -0.47 -3.60
C PRO A 9 -21.15 -1.61 -4.39
N LEU A 10 -21.73 -1.91 -5.55
CA LEU A 10 -21.27 -2.93 -6.49
C LEU A 10 -19.78 -2.70 -6.85
N PRO A 11 -18.94 -3.75 -6.87
CA PRO A 11 -17.58 -3.61 -7.36
C PRO A 11 -17.62 -3.21 -8.84
N SER A 12 -16.98 -2.09 -9.18
CA SER A 12 -16.82 -1.63 -10.56
C SER A 12 -16.36 -2.76 -11.47
N LEU A 13 -17.16 -3.09 -12.49
CA LEU A 13 -16.91 -4.14 -13.50
C LEU A 13 -15.67 -3.91 -14.38
N ALA A 14 -14.87 -2.87 -14.10
CA ALA A 14 -13.67 -2.52 -14.85
C ALA A 14 -12.49 -3.49 -14.68
N SER A 15 -12.60 -4.52 -13.81
CA SER A 15 -11.59 -5.60 -13.70
C SER A 15 -11.84 -6.79 -14.65
N ALA A 16 -12.71 -6.65 -15.64
CA ALA A 16 -13.07 -7.75 -16.54
C ALA A 16 -11.95 -8.21 -17.51
N PHE A 17 -10.83 -7.49 -17.63
CA PHE A 17 -9.77 -7.86 -18.58
C PHE A 17 -8.40 -8.04 -17.90
N GLY A 18 -8.14 -9.27 -17.45
CA GLY A 18 -6.80 -9.88 -17.39
C GLY A 18 -5.71 -9.28 -16.50
N GLN A 19 -5.94 -8.20 -15.76
CA GLN A 19 -4.90 -7.58 -14.91
C GLN A 19 -5.21 -7.67 -13.41
N PRO A 20 -4.18 -7.80 -12.55
CA PRO A 20 -4.38 -7.77 -11.11
C PRO A 20 -4.97 -6.44 -10.65
N ASN A 21 -5.90 -6.48 -9.69
CA ASN A 21 -6.54 -5.29 -9.12
C ASN A 21 -5.87 -4.91 -7.80
N TYR A 22 -5.29 -3.70 -7.74
CA TYR A 22 -4.69 -3.14 -6.55
C TYR A 22 -5.48 -1.96 -6.00
N GLN A 23 -5.53 -1.85 -4.69
CA GLN A 23 -6.30 -0.83 -3.99
C GLN A 23 -5.49 -0.21 -2.85
N LEU A 24 -5.61 1.10 -2.71
CA LEU A 24 -5.25 1.82 -1.50
C LEU A 24 -6.48 1.96 -0.62
N ARG A 25 -6.38 1.57 0.63
CA ARG A 25 -7.37 1.86 1.67
C ARG A 25 -6.80 2.93 2.58
N VAL A 26 -7.53 4.03 2.73
CA VAL A 26 -7.13 5.16 3.57
C VAL A 26 -8.15 5.33 4.67
N THR A 27 -7.71 5.34 5.92
CA THR A 27 -8.57 5.54 7.09
C THR A 27 -8.05 6.71 7.90
N TYR A 28 -8.90 7.70 8.13
CA TYR A 28 -8.61 8.79 9.05
C TYR A 28 -9.19 8.45 10.43
N ARG A 29 -8.35 8.42 11.47
CA ARG A 29 -8.73 8.00 12.83
C ARG A 29 -8.87 9.17 13.82
N GLY A 30 -8.80 10.41 13.34
CA GLY A 30 -8.81 11.61 14.18
C GLY A 30 -7.42 11.96 14.73
N ALA A 31 -7.26 13.17 15.28
CA ALA A 31 -6.00 13.69 15.81
C ALA A 31 -4.79 13.64 14.83
N SER A 32 -5.05 13.74 13.53
CA SER A 32 -4.04 13.57 12.46
C SER A 32 -3.46 12.15 12.35
N ASP A 33 -4.15 11.15 12.90
CA ASP A 33 -3.79 9.73 12.71
C ASP A 33 -4.39 9.22 11.40
N LEU A 34 -3.59 9.34 10.34
CA LEU A 34 -3.88 8.75 9.04
C LEU A 34 -3.29 7.33 8.99
N HIS A 35 -4.04 6.41 8.40
CA HIS A 35 -3.56 5.05 8.14
C HIS A 35 -3.83 4.69 6.68
N MET A 36 -2.80 4.21 5.99
CA MET A 36 -2.85 3.80 4.60
C MET A 36 -2.47 2.32 4.48
N GLU A 37 -3.20 1.57 3.68
CA GLU A 37 -2.92 0.17 3.40
C GLU A 37 -3.05 -0.13 1.92
N VAL A 38 -2.10 -0.89 1.40
CA VAL A 38 -2.15 -1.38 0.02
C VAL A 38 -2.62 -2.83 0.02
N TRP A 39 -3.58 -3.11 -0.84
CA TRP A 39 -4.23 -4.41 -0.98
C TRP A 39 -4.22 -4.86 -2.44
N GLN A 40 -4.04 -6.16 -2.65
CA GLN A 40 -4.30 -6.84 -3.91
C GLN A 40 -5.59 -7.65 -3.77
N ARG A 41 -6.50 -7.49 -4.74
CA ARG A 41 -7.77 -8.22 -4.76
C ARG A 41 -7.70 -9.49 -5.60
N PRO A 42 -8.45 -10.53 -5.23
CA PRO A 42 -8.76 -11.65 -6.11
C PRO A 42 -9.35 -11.15 -7.42
N THR A 43 -8.80 -11.61 -8.53
CA THR A 43 -9.28 -11.38 -9.88
C THR A 43 -9.10 -12.66 -10.68
N VAL A 44 -9.76 -12.75 -11.85
CA VAL A 44 -9.55 -13.85 -12.80
C VAL A 44 -8.07 -13.98 -13.22
N ALA A 45 -7.34 -12.86 -13.25
CA ALA A 45 -5.91 -12.81 -13.56
C ALA A 45 -4.99 -13.35 -12.46
N THR A 46 -5.51 -13.51 -11.23
CA THR A 46 -4.77 -14.03 -10.08
C THR A 46 -5.56 -15.16 -9.43
N PRO A 47 -5.73 -16.30 -10.12
CA PRO A 47 -6.60 -17.39 -9.66
C PRO A 47 -6.10 -18.03 -8.35
N HIS A 48 -4.79 -17.95 -8.08
CA HIS A 48 -4.20 -18.43 -6.83
C HIS A 48 -4.57 -17.56 -5.61
N LEU A 49 -5.07 -16.34 -5.82
CA LEU A 49 -5.41 -15.43 -4.74
C LEU A 49 -6.89 -15.56 -4.36
N VAL A 50 -7.19 -16.40 -3.36
CA VAL A 50 -8.57 -16.68 -2.92
C VAL A 50 -9.12 -15.60 -1.97
N LYS A 51 -8.24 -14.88 -1.26
CA LYS A 51 -8.61 -13.80 -0.33
C LYS A 51 -7.77 -12.54 -0.64
N PRO A 52 -8.28 -11.32 -0.37
CA PRO A 52 -7.49 -10.11 -0.52
C PRO A 52 -6.16 -10.18 0.24
N LEU A 53 -5.05 -9.88 -0.43
CA LEU A 53 -3.71 -9.87 0.15
C LEU A 53 -3.31 -8.45 0.53
N ARG A 54 -2.96 -8.24 1.80
CA ARG A 54 -2.39 -6.98 2.27
C ARG A 54 -0.92 -6.91 1.89
N LEU A 55 -0.57 -6.03 0.95
CA LEU A 55 0.80 -5.82 0.52
C LEU A 55 1.61 -5.08 1.58
N GLY A 56 1.01 -4.08 2.24
CA GLY A 56 1.66 -3.31 3.30
C GLY A 56 0.71 -2.27 3.89
N GLY A 57 1.05 -1.71 5.05
CA GLY A 57 0.31 -0.61 5.63
C GLY A 57 1.15 0.18 6.61
N LEU A 58 0.90 1.49 6.64
CA LEU A 58 1.62 2.46 7.46
C LEU A 58 0.62 3.48 8.01
N GLY A 59 0.78 3.90 9.24
CA GLY A 59 0.00 4.98 9.82
C GLY A 59 0.70 5.65 10.98
N GLY A 60 0.02 6.61 11.58
CA GLY A 60 0.56 7.45 12.65
C GLY A 60 1.81 8.21 12.21
N ARG A 61 2.76 8.36 13.14
CA ARG A 61 3.94 9.19 12.96
C ARG A 61 4.82 8.81 11.76
N PRO A 62 5.13 7.52 11.49
CA PRO A 62 5.90 7.16 10.30
C PRO A 62 5.25 7.57 8.99
N LEU A 63 3.91 7.46 8.88
CA LEU A 63 3.20 7.92 7.69
C LEU A 63 3.23 9.45 7.58
N ALA A 64 2.99 10.17 8.69
CA ALA A 64 3.01 11.63 8.70
C ALA A 64 4.35 12.22 8.21
N LEU A 65 5.47 11.52 8.43
CA LEU A 65 6.79 11.94 7.94
C LEU A 65 6.94 11.88 6.42
N ILE A 66 6.23 10.95 5.77
CA ILE A 66 6.34 10.69 4.33
C ILE A 66 5.06 11.04 3.56
N GLU A 67 4.03 11.51 4.25
CA GLU A 67 2.67 11.66 3.74
C GLU A 67 2.68 12.48 2.45
N GLU A 68 3.34 13.63 2.46
CA GLU A 68 3.43 14.51 1.30
C GLU A 68 4.06 13.80 0.07
N ARG A 69 5.07 12.94 0.28
CA ARG A 69 5.69 12.15 -0.79
C ARG A 69 4.73 11.11 -1.35
N VAL A 70 4.04 10.39 -0.46
CA VAL A 70 3.02 9.41 -0.84
C VAL A 70 1.90 10.09 -1.63
N LEU A 71 1.40 11.25 -1.17
CA LEU A 71 0.38 12.03 -1.86
C LEU A 71 0.84 12.50 -3.25
N ARG A 72 2.10 12.96 -3.38
CA ARG A 72 2.67 13.31 -4.69
C ARG A 72 2.74 12.10 -5.64
N GLN A 73 3.11 10.93 -5.14
CA GLN A 73 3.15 9.71 -5.94
C GLN A 73 1.75 9.30 -6.40
N LEU A 74 0.75 9.36 -5.52
CA LEU A 74 -0.65 9.11 -5.85
C LEU A 74 -1.19 10.13 -6.87
N ALA A 75 -0.86 11.41 -6.71
CA ALA A 75 -1.28 12.45 -7.65
C ALA A 75 -0.72 12.20 -9.07
N ARG A 76 0.54 11.74 -9.18
CA ARG A 76 1.16 11.35 -10.47
C ARG A 76 0.43 10.18 -11.13
N SER A 77 -0.13 9.25 -10.36
CA SER A 77 -0.98 8.17 -10.88
C SER A 77 -2.46 8.54 -10.99
N ARG A 78 -2.80 9.83 -10.93
CA ARG A 78 -4.16 10.39 -11.01
C ARG A 78 -5.08 9.96 -9.87
N VAL A 79 -4.51 9.48 -8.75
CA VAL A 79 -5.24 9.17 -7.52
C VAL A 79 -5.25 10.42 -6.64
N LYS A 80 -6.40 11.07 -6.52
CA LYS A 80 -6.60 12.20 -5.61
C LYS A 80 -7.39 11.74 -4.40
N LEU A 81 -6.81 11.90 -3.21
CA LEU A 81 -7.56 11.67 -1.97
C LEU A 81 -8.61 12.77 -1.82
N GLY A 82 -9.84 12.36 -1.59
CA GLY A 82 -10.97 13.26 -1.33
C GLY A 82 -11.03 13.67 0.13
N LYS A 83 -12.16 14.23 0.55
CA LYS A 83 -12.47 14.37 1.98
C LYS A 83 -12.56 12.98 2.60
N LEU A 84 -11.74 12.72 3.62
CA LEU A 84 -11.72 11.44 4.32
C LEU A 84 -12.70 11.52 5.51
N PRO A 85 -13.79 10.73 5.52
CA PRO A 85 -14.65 10.61 6.68
C PRO A 85 -13.89 10.01 7.87
N LEU A 86 -14.33 10.36 9.07
CA LEU A 86 -13.74 9.86 10.31
C LEU A 86 -14.08 8.37 10.48
N HIS A 87 -13.07 7.55 10.75
CA HIS A 87 -13.11 6.09 10.96
C HIS A 87 -13.66 5.24 9.80
N GLU A 88 -14.02 5.84 8.67
CA GLU A 88 -14.51 5.10 7.50
C GLU A 88 -13.40 4.97 6.43
N PRO A 89 -13.00 3.73 6.08
CA PRO A 89 -11.98 3.51 5.06
C PRO A 89 -12.45 3.91 3.66
N GLN A 90 -11.73 4.83 3.03
CA GLN A 90 -11.91 5.17 1.61
C GLN A 90 -11.01 4.30 0.74
N VAL A 91 -11.54 3.83 -0.38
CA VAL A 91 -10.87 2.90 -1.28
C VAL A 91 -10.57 3.57 -2.61
N TYR A 92 -9.31 3.50 -3.03
CA TYR A 92 -8.83 4.06 -4.30
C TYR A 92 -8.14 2.97 -5.12
N SER A 93 -8.39 2.93 -6.43
CA SER A 93 -7.68 2.01 -7.33
C SER A 93 -6.24 2.48 -7.55
N LEU A 94 -5.30 1.54 -7.55
CA LEU A 94 -3.88 1.79 -7.84
C LEU A 94 -3.44 1.07 -9.11
N THR A 95 -2.48 1.66 -9.80
CA THR A 95 -1.68 0.92 -10.78
C THR A 95 -0.77 -0.06 -10.05
N GLU A 96 -0.39 -1.15 -10.71
CA GLU A 96 0.49 -2.17 -10.14
C GLU A 96 1.80 -1.57 -9.64
N GLU A 97 2.48 -0.76 -10.46
CA GLU A 97 3.77 -0.15 -10.09
C GLU A 97 3.68 0.64 -8.78
N VAL A 98 2.66 1.50 -8.65
CA VAL A 98 2.46 2.31 -7.44
C VAL A 98 2.10 1.43 -6.25
N ALA A 99 1.27 0.40 -6.45
CA ALA A 99 0.89 -0.53 -5.39
C ALA A 99 2.09 -1.32 -4.85
N LEU A 100 2.95 -1.84 -5.72
CA LEU A 100 4.13 -2.60 -5.32
C LEU A 100 5.13 -1.70 -4.58
N ARG A 101 5.41 -0.49 -5.11
CA ARG A 101 6.32 0.46 -4.46
C ARG A 101 5.81 0.90 -3.09
N LEU A 102 4.54 1.30 -2.98
CA LEU A 102 3.95 1.71 -1.69
C LEU A 102 3.87 0.54 -0.70
N GLY A 103 3.50 -0.66 -1.17
CA GLY A 103 3.46 -1.86 -0.33
C GLY A 103 4.82 -2.19 0.29
N LEU A 104 5.90 -2.12 -0.51
CA LEU A 104 7.26 -2.29 -0.04
C LEU A 104 7.67 -1.20 0.95
N MET A 105 7.44 0.07 0.57
CA MET A 105 7.76 1.24 1.39
C MET A 105 7.11 1.13 2.78
N PHE A 106 5.82 0.85 2.84
CA PHE A 106 5.10 0.72 4.11
C PHE A 106 5.68 -0.40 4.99
N ARG A 107 6.05 -1.53 4.40
CA ARG A 107 6.67 -2.66 5.14
C ARG A 107 8.05 -2.32 5.68
N VAL A 108 8.87 -1.64 4.88
CA VAL A 108 10.22 -1.22 5.26
C VAL A 108 10.16 -0.22 6.41
N LEU A 109 9.23 0.73 6.35
CA LEU A 109 9.15 1.84 7.30
C LEU A 109 8.37 1.51 8.59
N ALA A 110 7.48 0.51 8.59
CA ALA A 110 6.64 0.17 9.73
C ALA A 110 7.37 0.04 11.08
N PRO A 111 8.55 -0.63 11.18
CA PRO A 111 9.29 -0.72 12.45
C PRO A 111 10.23 0.47 12.70
N MET A 112 10.32 1.45 11.80
CA MET A 112 11.33 2.51 11.87
C MET A 112 10.84 3.72 12.67
N ARG A 113 11.79 4.38 13.35
CA ARG A 113 11.53 5.57 14.19
C ARG A 113 12.46 6.74 13.88
N SER A 114 13.64 6.49 13.31
CA SER A 114 14.60 7.52 12.94
C SER A 114 14.20 8.15 11.61
N ARG A 115 13.95 9.46 11.62
CA ARG A 115 13.55 10.22 10.43
C ARG A 115 14.58 10.08 9.31
N ASP A 116 15.86 10.28 9.60
CA ASP A 116 16.91 10.30 8.56
C ASP A 116 17.04 8.94 7.88
N LYS A 117 17.07 7.86 8.67
CA LYS A 117 17.10 6.49 8.14
C LYS A 117 15.86 6.16 7.33
N MET A 118 14.69 6.62 7.77
CA MET A 118 13.45 6.45 7.01
C MET A 118 13.53 7.17 5.66
N MET A 119 14.04 8.40 5.64
CA MET A 119 14.15 9.17 4.40
C MET A 119 15.14 8.53 3.41
N ALA A 120 16.27 8.01 3.90
CA ALA A 120 17.20 7.24 3.07
C ALA A 120 16.50 6.03 2.41
N CYS A 121 15.77 5.23 3.20
CA CYS A 121 15.01 4.11 2.66
C CYS A 121 13.90 4.54 1.67
N VAL A 122 13.21 5.66 1.93
CA VAL A 122 12.20 6.19 1.00
C VAL A 122 12.83 6.55 -0.33
N MET A 123 13.93 7.31 -0.32
CA MET A 123 14.63 7.74 -1.53
C MET A 123 15.14 6.55 -2.32
N GLY A 124 15.79 5.58 -1.65
CA GLY A 124 16.25 4.37 -2.31
C GLY A 124 15.10 3.59 -2.96
N ILE A 125 13.94 3.45 -2.30
CA ILE A 125 12.76 2.78 -2.88
C ILE A 125 12.12 3.59 -4.03
N GLU A 126 12.18 4.92 -3.97
CA GLU A 126 11.70 5.79 -5.07
C GLU A 126 12.59 5.66 -6.32
N GLU A 127 13.89 5.44 -6.14
CA GLU A 127 14.87 5.22 -7.21
C GLU A 127 14.81 3.81 -7.80
N MET A 128 14.29 2.82 -7.05
CA MET A 128 14.13 1.45 -7.55
C MET A 128 13.27 1.37 -8.81
N GLY A 129 13.75 0.58 -9.75
CA GLY A 129 12.96 0.12 -10.89
C GLY A 129 11.76 -0.72 -10.46
N ARG A 130 10.75 -0.83 -11.32
CA ARG A 130 9.53 -1.62 -11.05
C ARG A 130 9.84 -3.06 -10.66
N GLU A 131 10.72 -3.73 -11.40
CA GLU A 131 11.05 -5.14 -11.19
C GLU A 131 11.76 -5.37 -9.86
N GLU A 132 12.66 -4.46 -9.48
CA GLU A 132 13.37 -4.52 -8.21
C GLU A 132 12.41 -4.35 -7.02
N ALA A 133 11.53 -3.35 -7.07
CA ALA A 133 10.52 -3.16 -6.03
C ALA A 133 9.58 -4.37 -5.92
N ALA A 134 9.18 -4.95 -7.06
CA ALA A 134 8.37 -6.17 -7.12
C ALA A 134 9.09 -7.36 -6.50
N TYR A 135 10.37 -7.55 -6.82
CA TYR A 135 11.21 -8.63 -6.30
C TYR A 135 11.35 -8.54 -4.77
N TRP A 136 11.72 -7.38 -4.25
CA TRP A 136 11.85 -7.17 -2.80
C TRP A 136 10.53 -7.36 -2.06
N LEU A 137 9.42 -6.87 -2.62
CA LEU A 137 8.10 -7.07 -2.03
C LEU A 137 7.70 -8.55 -2.04
N GLY A 138 7.92 -9.26 -3.15
CA GLY A 138 7.68 -10.70 -3.27
C GLY A 138 8.49 -11.48 -2.23
N MET A 139 9.76 -11.12 -2.04
CA MET A 139 10.58 -11.71 -0.98
C MET A 139 10.03 -11.40 0.42
N ALA A 140 9.57 -10.17 0.66
CA ALA A 140 8.99 -9.78 1.94
C ALA A 140 7.62 -10.43 2.21
N LEU A 141 6.89 -10.87 1.17
CA LEU A 141 5.57 -11.51 1.30
C LEU A 141 5.67 -13.03 1.46
N HIS A 142 6.57 -13.69 0.73
CA HIS A 142 6.53 -15.15 0.56
C HIS A 142 7.68 -15.91 1.22
N ARG A 143 8.76 -15.24 1.65
CA ARG A 143 9.88 -15.93 2.31
C ARG A 143 9.52 -16.33 3.75
N PRO A 144 10.11 -17.41 4.29
CA PRO A 144 9.89 -17.82 5.69
C PRO A 144 10.27 -16.77 6.73
N ASN A 145 11.30 -15.94 6.44
CA ASN A 145 11.85 -14.95 7.37
C ASN A 145 11.78 -13.52 6.80
N PRO A 146 10.57 -12.95 6.61
CA PRO A 146 10.38 -11.68 5.91
C PRO A 146 11.00 -10.48 6.66
N ARG A 147 11.09 -10.55 8.00
CA ARG A 147 11.72 -9.51 8.81
C ARG A 147 13.22 -9.37 8.51
N ARG A 148 13.91 -10.48 8.23
CA ARG A 148 15.34 -10.47 7.87
C ARG A 148 15.56 -9.86 6.49
N VAL A 149 14.67 -10.17 5.54
CA VAL A 149 14.67 -9.54 4.20
C VAL A 149 14.53 -8.03 4.32
N LEU A 150 13.54 -7.55 5.08
CA LEU A 150 13.33 -6.11 5.30
C LEU A 150 14.46 -5.46 6.10
N ALA A 151 15.14 -6.19 6.99
CA ALA A 151 16.32 -5.68 7.69
C ALA A 151 17.52 -5.52 6.74
N ALA A 152 17.78 -6.51 5.90
CA ALA A 152 18.85 -6.45 4.89
C ALA A 152 18.60 -5.32 3.89
N LEU A 153 17.37 -5.20 3.38
CA LEU A 153 16.99 -4.11 2.49
C LEU A 153 17.18 -2.74 3.15
N ARG A 154 16.84 -2.58 4.44
CA ARG A 154 17.08 -1.33 5.16
C ARG A 154 18.55 -0.97 5.27
N LEU A 155 19.43 -1.96 5.44
CA LEU A 155 20.87 -1.71 5.47
C LEU A 155 21.37 -1.25 4.10
N LEU A 156 21.01 -1.98 3.05
CA LEU A 156 21.39 -1.65 1.66
C LEU A 156 21.01 -0.22 1.27
N LEU A 157 19.84 0.25 1.69
CA LEU A 157 19.34 1.60 1.34
C LEU A 157 19.82 2.71 2.28
N GLN A 158 20.62 2.37 3.30
CA GLN A 158 21.20 3.31 4.25
C GLN A 158 22.72 3.42 4.11
N GLU A 159 23.32 2.61 3.24
CA GLU A 159 24.72 2.72 2.81
C GLU A 159 24.88 3.83 1.78
#